data_AF-A0A5B9PC76-F1
#
_entry.id   AF-A0A5B9PC76-F1
#
_cell.length_a   1.000
_cell.length_b   1.000
_cell.length_c   1.000
_cell.angle_alpha   90.00
_cell.angle_beta   90.00
_cell.angle_gamma   90.00
#
_symmetry.space_group_name_H-M   'P 1'
#
loop_
_entity.id
_entity.type
_entity.pdbx_description
1 polymer ?
#
loop_
_entity_poly.entity_id
_entity_poly.type
_entity_poly.pdbx_seq_one_letter_code
_entity_poly.pdbx_strand_id
1 'polypeptide(L)'
;MTDAINLPPNSTFDSKGKTYILLTGATGLVGRYLLRDLILRKERVAVIARASGKLSARDRVESIMQYWENQLQRSLPRPIVIEGDICQENLGMSREDARWVASYCVETVHNAAILRFKAATRADEPFRTNLDGTANVIKFARGQGIPDFHYVSTAYVCGKTSERVMEDRLDAGQELRNDYEQSKFDAEKLVQSAKGFRNVTIFRPAVIIGDSKTGYTSTYHGLFLYLRLISMLVPHQQCDDSGTHMTPIRLPMQGDEPRNLVPVDWVSAVIAHVVCTPDAHGRTYHLTPEECTTAREVIDSCCNYFNSAGVVYAGPDAEPTPEDEFSRAIFENTRIYESYDTSDPEFDRTNVSKWAGHLPCPSIDEAMIHRFITFGETNRWGKSRVRTPQVEYWFEDELERIGKLAESIVGRLTATIDAPVTVGLDIKGEGGGQWTLAEIATGIRIVRGLPGEGSPILTIDGKHVAQLLDKFSSQDPESAFGLFADQFESTISLALR
;
A
#
# COMPACT_ATOMS: atom_id res chain seq x y z
N MET A 1 -17.13 12.08 19.70
CA MET A 1 -17.04 13.44 19.17
C MET A 1 -16.27 13.35 17.87
N THR A 2 -16.91 13.75 16.78
CA THR A 2 -16.50 13.56 15.40
C THR A 2 -15.61 14.72 14.96
N ASP A 3 -14.31 14.52 14.92
CA ASP A 3 -13.40 15.49 14.31
C ASP A 3 -13.39 15.32 12.79
N ALA A 4 -14.04 16.27 12.14
CA ALA A 4 -14.00 16.45 10.70
C ALA A 4 -12.58 16.89 10.30
N ILE A 5 -11.85 15.99 9.64
CA ILE A 5 -10.59 16.32 8.97
C ILE A 5 -10.94 17.25 7.80
N ASN A 6 -10.62 18.54 7.93
CA ASN A 6 -10.64 19.50 6.84
C ASN A 6 -9.63 19.04 5.76
N LEU A 7 -10.15 18.47 4.68
CA LEU A 7 -9.37 18.17 3.48
C LEU A 7 -9.22 19.46 2.65
N PRO A 8 -8.02 19.79 2.13
CA PRO A 8 -7.84 20.95 1.26
C PRO A 8 -8.60 20.76 -0.06
N PRO A 9 -9.15 21.85 -0.65
CA PRO A 9 -9.75 21.81 -1.96
C PRO A 9 -8.67 21.85 -3.06
N ASN A 10 -8.95 21.12 -4.14
CA ASN A 10 -8.31 21.17 -5.46
C ASN A 10 -7.01 20.37 -5.62
N SER A 11 -7.15 19.15 -6.13
CA SER A 11 -6.12 18.48 -6.91
C SER A 11 -5.84 19.29 -8.18
N THR A 12 -4.57 19.52 -8.48
CA THR A 12 -4.13 20.27 -9.65
C THR A 12 -4.16 19.37 -10.89
N PHE A 13 -5.06 19.64 -11.84
CA PHE A 13 -5.16 18.85 -13.08
C PHE A 13 -4.32 19.44 -14.21
N ASP A 14 -3.64 18.57 -14.97
CA ASP A 14 -3.01 18.91 -16.25
C ASP A 14 -4.07 19.12 -17.33
N SER A 15 -3.77 20.03 -18.25
CA SER A 15 -4.47 20.51 -19.46
C SER A 15 -5.04 19.45 -20.42
N LYS A 16 -4.96 18.15 -20.11
CA LYS A 16 -5.48 17.03 -20.90
C LYS A 16 -6.55 16.16 -20.20
N GLY A 17 -7.02 16.53 -19.01
CA GLY A 17 -8.11 15.81 -18.33
C GLY A 17 -7.74 14.42 -17.78
N LYS A 18 -6.45 14.13 -17.64
CA LYS A 18 -5.92 12.95 -16.95
C LYS A 18 -6.14 13.11 -15.44
N THR A 19 -6.52 12.04 -14.73
CA THR A 19 -7.00 12.14 -13.34
C THR A 19 -6.60 10.97 -12.44
N TYR A 20 -5.89 9.96 -12.95
CA TYR A 20 -5.54 8.76 -12.18
C TYR A 20 -4.10 8.77 -11.68
N ILE A 21 -3.91 8.22 -10.48
CA ILE A 21 -2.61 7.88 -9.91
C ILE A 21 -2.34 6.39 -10.15
N LEU A 22 -1.24 6.07 -10.83
CA LEU A 22 -0.79 4.70 -11.04
C LEU A 22 0.03 4.22 -9.85
N LEU A 23 -0.50 3.26 -9.09
CA LEU A 23 0.14 2.71 -7.89
C LEU A 23 0.67 1.30 -8.15
N THR A 24 1.96 1.08 -7.92
CA THR A 24 2.54 -0.28 -7.88
C THR A 24 2.68 -0.77 -6.44
N GLY A 25 2.57 -2.07 -6.23
CA GLY A 25 2.78 -2.66 -4.90
C GLY A 25 1.61 -2.48 -3.95
N ALA A 26 0.41 -2.17 -4.48
CA ALA A 26 -0.83 -2.00 -3.71
C ALA A 26 -1.19 -3.23 -2.84
N THR A 27 -0.70 -4.42 -3.19
CA THR A 27 -0.95 -5.66 -2.43
C THR A 27 0.01 -5.89 -1.25
N GLY A 28 1.05 -5.06 -1.11
CA GLY A 28 1.98 -5.08 0.02
C GLY A 28 1.41 -4.40 1.28
N LEU A 29 2.22 -4.34 2.34
CA LEU A 29 1.84 -3.70 3.61
C LEU A 29 1.63 -2.19 3.43
N VAL A 30 2.62 -1.44 2.93
CA VAL A 30 2.46 0.01 2.71
C VAL A 30 1.42 0.31 1.63
N GLY A 31 1.48 -0.42 0.52
CA GLY A 31 0.66 -0.13 -0.66
C GLY A 31 -0.85 -0.24 -0.43
N ARG A 32 -1.31 -1.14 0.46
CA ARG A 32 -2.75 -1.24 0.77
C ARG A 32 -3.26 -0.07 1.61
N TYR A 33 -2.40 0.50 2.45
CA TYR A 33 -2.70 1.71 3.20
C TYR A 33 -2.68 2.91 2.26
N LEU A 34 -1.71 2.98 1.34
CA LEU A 34 -1.66 4.04 0.33
C LEU A 34 -2.90 4.05 -0.53
N LEU A 35 -3.35 2.87 -1.00
CA LEU A 35 -4.59 2.73 -1.75
C LEU A 35 -5.78 3.28 -0.97
N ARG A 36 -5.91 2.91 0.32
CA ARG A 36 -6.95 3.43 1.22
C ARG A 36 -6.85 4.95 1.31
N ASP A 37 -5.70 5.49 1.67
CA ASP A 37 -5.54 6.92 1.98
C ASP A 37 -5.77 7.81 0.75
N LEU A 38 -5.32 7.38 -0.43
CA LEU A 38 -5.60 8.05 -1.70
C LEU A 38 -7.11 8.03 -2.03
N ILE A 39 -7.79 6.88 -1.90
CA ILE A 39 -9.25 6.78 -2.11
C ILE A 39 -10.01 7.65 -1.10
N LEU A 40 -9.57 7.70 0.15
CA LEU A 40 -10.19 8.52 1.19
C LEU A 40 -10.02 10.02 0.91
N ARG A 41 -8.92 10.41 0.26
CA ARG A 41 -8.67 11.75 -0.28
C ARG A 41 -9.40 12.05 -1.59
N LYS A 42 -10.24 11.11 -2.07
CA LYS A 42 -11.01 11.21 -3.32
C LYS A 42 -10.17 11.16 -4.59
N GLU A 43 -8.93 10.70 -4.48
CA GLU A 43 -8.10 10.42 -5.65
C GLU A 43 -8.59 9.19 -6.40
N ARG A 44 -8.44 9.24 -7.73
CA ARG A 44 -8.72 8.09 -8.59
C ARG A 44 -7.44 7.28 -8.74
N VAL A 45 -7.51 5.99 -8.44
CA VAL A 45 -6.31 5.14 -8.38
C VAL A 45 -6.43 4.00 -9.37
N ALA A 46 -5.35 3.77 -10.12
CA ALA A 46 -5.14 2.56 -10.90
C ALA A 46 -4.02 1.76 -10.25
N VAL A 47 -4.20 0.46 -10.06
CA VAL A 47 -3.22 -0.40 -9.40
C VAL A 47 -2.66 -1.44 -10.36
N ILE A 48 -1.34 -1.64 -10.32
CA ILE A 48 -0.70 -2.79 -10.97
C ILE A 48 -0.57 -3.91 -9.94
N ALA A 49 -1.19 -5.05 -10.23
CA ALA A 49 -1.17 -6.23 -9.38
C ALA A 49 -0.96 -7.50 -10.21
N ARG A 50 -0.41 -8.54 -9.58
CA ARG A 50 -0.21 -9.86 -10.19
C ARG A 50 -1.27 -10.83 -9.70
N ALA A 51 -1.62 -11.83 -10.48
CA ALA A 51 -2.21 -13.04 -9.92
C ALA A 51 -1.26 -13.70 -8.91
N SER A 52 -1.79 -14.46 -7.95
CA SER A 52 -1.00 -15.25 -7.00
C SER A 52 -1.76 -16.47 -6.52
N GLY A 53 -1.18 -17.65 -6.74
CA GLY A 53 -1.84 -18.91 -6.44
C GLY A 53 -3.12 -19.05 -7.25
N LYS A 54 -4.27 -19.19 -6.56
CA LYS A 54 -5.60 -19.29 -7.18
C LYS A 54 -6.34 -17.95 -7.30
N LEU A 55 -5.76 -16.86 -6.81
CA LEU A 55 -6.40 -15.55 -6.81
C LEU A 55 -5.88 -14.72 -7.99
N SER A 56 -6.80 -14.16 -8.76
CA SER A 56 -6.48 -13.19 -9.81
C SER A 56 -5.96 -11.87 -9.21
N ALA A 57 -5.42 -10.98 -10.05
CA ALA A 57 -5.05 -9.62 -9.61
C ALA A 57 -6.25 -8.87 -9.01
N ARG A 58 -7.43 -9.01 -9.63
CA ARG A 58 -8.70 -8.42 -9.20
C ARG A 58 -9.13 -8.92 -7.81
N ASP A 59 -9.11 -10.24 -7.59
CA ASP A 59 -9.48 -10.85 -6.30
C ASP A 59 -8.61 -10.34 -5.15
N ARG A 60 -7.31 -10.22 -5.41
CA ARG A 60 -6.35 -9.77 -4.39
C ARG A 60 -6.60 -8.32 -3.98
N VAL A 61 -6.90 -7.46 -4.94
CA VAL A 61 -7.23 -6.05 -4.67
C VAL A 61 -8.60 -5.96 -3.98
N GLU A 62 -9.58 -6.76 -4.41
CA GLU A 62 -10.90 -6.79 -3.81
C GLU A 62 -10.87 -7.21 -2.33
N SER A 63 -10.06 -8.21 -1.97
CA SER A 63 -9.87 -8.58 -0.55
C SER A 63 -9.36 -7.43 0.31
N ILE A 64 -8.50 -6.57 -0.26
CA ILE A 64 -7.98 -5.38 0.42
C ILE A 64 -9.09 -4.34 0.57
N MET A 65 -9.88 -4.12 -0.48
CA MET A 65 -10.98 -3.16 -0.44
C MET A 65 -12.05 -3.59 0.57
N GLN A 66 -12.47 -4.86 0.55
CA GLN A 66 -13.42 -5.41 1.54
C GLN A 66 -12.88 -5.32 2.96
N TYR A 67 -11.58 -5.56 3.19
CA TYR A 67 -10.97 -5.35 4.50
C TYR A 67 -11.17 -3.90 4.97
N TRP A 68 -10.90 -2.92 4.11
CA TRP A 68 -11.08 -1.51 4.47
C TRP A 68 -12.52 -1.10 4.64
N GLU A 69 -13.45 -1.60 3.84
CA GLU A 69 -14.88 -1.36 4.00
C GLU A 69 -15.40 -1.91 5.33
N ASN A 70 -14.92 -3.09 5.73
CA ASN A 70 -15.24 -3.66 7.04
C ASN A 70 -14.63 -2.85 8.19
N GLN A 71 -13.43 -2.29 8.03
CA GLN A 71 -12.85 -1.41 9.07
C GLN A 71 -13.57 -0.04 9.15
N LEU A 72 -13.95 0.52 8.00
CA LEU A 72 -14.54 1.86 7.89
C LEU A 72 -16.07 1.87 7.95
N GLN A 73 -16.72 0.69 7.92
CA GLN A 73 -18.17 0.50 7.94
C GLN A 73 -18.90 1.29 6.84
N ARG A 74 -18.33 1.31 5.62
CA ARG A 74 -18.93 1.95 4.44
C ARG A 74 -18.37 1.40 3.14
N SER A 75 -19.14 1.51 2.06
CA SER A 75 -18.69 1.18 0.70
C SER A 75 -17.70 2.20 0.15
N LEU A 76 -16.66 1.72 -0.53
CA LEU A 76 -15.58 2.50 -1.13
C LEU A 76 -15.60 2.38 -2.67
N PRO A 77 -15.16 3.42 -3.39
CA PRO A 77 -14.84 3.29 -4.81
C PRO A 77 -13.82 2.16 -5.04
N ARG A 78 -13.95 1.45 -6.16
CA ARG A 78 -12.96 0.45 -6.57
C ARG A 78 -11.90 1.08 -7.48
N PRO A 79 -10.60 0.80 -7.25
CA PRO A 79 -9.57 1.25 -8.17
C PRO A 79 -9.66 0.50 -9.49
N ILE A 80 -9.08 1.07 -10.54
CA ILE A 80 -8.84 0.34 -11.78
C ILE A 80 -7.74 -0.70 -11.54
N VAL A 81 -8.04 -1.98 -11.74
CA VAL A 81 -7.08 -3.07 -11.52
C VAL A 81 -6.44 -3.48 -12.85
N ILE A 82 -5.14 -3.32 -12.96
CA ILE A 82 -4.36 -3.71 -14.13
C ILE A 82 -3.51 -4.91 -13.75
N GLU A 83 -3.67 -6.02 -14.47
CA GLU A 83 -2.81 -7.17 -14.29
C GLU A 83 -1.44 -6.91 -14.91
N GLY A 84 -0.37 -7.05 -14.12
CA GLY A 84 0.99 -6.79 -14.58
C GLY A 84 2.07 -7.11 -13.54
N ASP A 85 3.30 -7.33 -14.01
CA ASP A 85 4.51 -7.57 -13.23
C ASP A 85 5.60 -6.56 -13.61
N ILE A 86 6.08 -5.78 -12.64
CA ILE A 86 7.12 -4.78 -12.87
C ILE A 86 8.44 -5.37 -13.39
N CYS A 87 8.67 -6.66 -13.19
CA CYS A 87 9.88 -7.34 -13.67
C CYS A 87 9.82 -7.67 -15.17
N GLN A 88 8.67 -7.47 -15.82
CA GLN A 88 8.45 -7.76 -17.23
C GLN A 88 8.52 -6.50 -18.08
N GLU A 89 8.81 -6.67 -19.38
CA GLU A 89 8.72 -5.56 -20.33
C GLU A 89 7.29 -5.00 -20.38
N ASN A 90 7.16 -3.67 -20.51
CA ASN A 90 5.88 -2.95 -20.41
C ASN A 90 5.09 -3.31 -19.14
N LEU A 91 5.79 -3.70 -18.07
CA LEU A 91 5.23 -4.14 -16.80
C LEU A 91 4.29 -5.34 -16.93
N GLY A 92 4.45 -6.16 -17.97
CA GLY A 92 3.60 -7.32 -18.25
C GLY A 92 2.16 -6.97 -18.61
N MET A 93 1.86 -5.71 -18.89
CA MET A 93 0.52 -5.24 -19.22
C MET A 93 0.12 -5.62 -20.65
N SER A 94 -1.18 -5.73 -20.87
CA SER A 94 -1.74 -5.75 -22.23
C SER A 94 -1.48 -4.42 -22.95
N ARG A 95 -1.53 -4.43 -24.29
CA ARG A 95 -1.45 -3.18 -25.07
C ARG A 95 -2.62 -2.24 -24.82
N GLU A 96 -3.76 -2.77 -24.39
CA GLU A 96 -4.93 -1.98 -24.06
C GLU A 96 -4.75 -1.25 -22.73
N ASP A 97 -4.33 -1.96 -21.68
CA ASP A 97 -4.03 -1.37 -20.38
C ASP A 97 -2.91 -0.33 -20.48
N ALA A 98 -1.86 -0.61 -21.25
CA ALA A 98 -0.79 0.35 -21.47
C ALA A 98 -1.29 1.66 -22.10
N ARG A 99 -2.18 1.56 -23.11
CA ARG A 99 -2.82 2.74 -23.74
C ARG A 99 -3.77 3.45 -22.78
N TRP A 100 -4.50 2.70 -21.96
CA TRP A 100 -5.36 3.26 -20.93
C TRP A 100 -4.54 4.08 -19.93
N VAL A 101 -3.45 3.53 -19.41
CA VAL A 101 -2.56 4.24 -18.48
C VAL A 101 -2.01 5.52 -19.11
N ALA A 102 -1.58 5.46 -20.37
CA ALA A 102 -1.11 6.62 -21.11
C ALA A 102 -2.15 7.75 -21.21
N SER A 103 -3.41 7.36 -21.32
CA SER A 103 -4.53 8.26 -21.56
C SER A 103 -5.08 8.88 -20.27
N TYR A 104 -4.96 8.20 -19.12
CA TYR A 104 -5.65 8.59 -17.89
C TYR A 104 -4.75 8.90 -16.69
N CYS A 105 -3.51 8.39 -16.65
CA CYS A 105 -2.64 8.55 -15.48
C CYS A 105 -1.78 9.81 -15.55
N VAL A 106 -1.80 10.61 -14.46
CA VAL A 106 -1.00 11.84 -14.27
C VAL A 106 0.21 11.64 -13.37
N GLU A 107 0.14 10.70 -12.45
CA GLU A 107 1.20 10.47 -11.47
C GLU A 107 1.46 8.98 -11.33
N THR A 108 2.71 8.62 -11.05
CA THR A 108 3.07 7.24 -10.67
C THR A 108 3.57 7.22 -9.24
N VAL A 109 2.99 6.36 -8.40
CA VAL A 109 3.51 6.01 -7.07
C VAL A 109 4.10 4.60 -7.14
N HIS A 110 5.42 4.52 -7.21
CA HIS A 110 6.16 3.27 -7.26
C HIS A 110 6.54 2.83 -5.83
N ASN A 111 5.73 1.93 -5.27
CA ASN A 111 5.93 1.35 -3.93
C ASN A 111 6.32 -0.14 -3.96
N ALA A 112 6.18 -0.82 -5.10
CA ALA A 112 6.51 -2.24 -5.21
C ALA A 112 8.01 -2.51 -4.93
N ALA A 113 8.28 -3.35 -3.94
CA ALA A 113 9.61 -3.84 -3.60
C ALA A 113 9.51 -5.20 -2.91
N ILE A 114 10.63 -5.91 -2.82
CA ILE A 114 10.80 -7.12 -2.01
C ILE A 114 11.88 -6.88 -0.95
N LEU A 115 11.62 -7.35 0.26
CA LEU A 115 12.59 -7.35 1.35
C LEU A 115 13.29 -8.71 1.41
N ARG A 116 14.53 -8.79 0.91
CA ARG A 116 15.40 -9.97 1.02
C ARG A 116 16.85 -9.53 1.20
N PHE A 117 17.48 -9.92 2.30
CA PHE A 117 18.81 -9.44 2.66
C PHE A 117 19.96 -10.10 1.89
N LYS A 118 19.76 -11.27 1.29
CA LYS A 118 20.81 -11.98 0.55
C LYS A 118 20.30 -12.47 -0.79
N ALA A 119 21.06 -12.16 -1.83
CA ALA A 119 20.89 -12.70 -3.17
C ALA A 119 21.88 -13.85 -3.38
N ALA A 120 21.51 -14.86 -4.17
CA ALA A 120 22.48 -15.85 -4.64
C ALA A 120 23.35 -15.27 -5.75
N THR A 121 22.75 -14.45 -6.63
CA THR A 121 23.42 -13.70 -7.69
C THR A 121 22.75 -12.34 -7.90
N ARG A 122 23.39 -11.42 -8.62
CA ARG A 122 22.78 -10.12 -9.01
C ARG A 122 21.51 -10.29 -9.86
N ALA A 123 21.29 -11.42 -10.52
CA ALA A 123 20.08 -11.68 -11.30
C ALA A 123 18.88 -12.10 -10.42
N ASP A 124 19.14 -12.42 -9.15
CA ASP A 124 18.12 -12.85 -8.20
C ASP A 124 17.51 -11.68 -7.41
N GLU A 125 16.58 -12.02 -6.52
CA GLU A 125 16.08 -11.06 -5.54
C GLU A 125 17.18 -10.70 -4.52
N PRO A 126 17.23 -9.45 -4.05
CA PRO A 126 16.22 -8.40 -4.24
C PRO A 126 16.40 -7.55 -5.50
N PHE A 127 17.53 -7.65 -6.21
CA PHE A 127 17.87 -6.77 -7.32
C PHE A 127 16.90 -6.86 -8.51
N ARG A 128 16.45 -8.07 -8.85
CA ARG A 128 15.48 -8.29 -9.93
C ARG A 128 14.21 -7.44 -9.77
N THR A 129 13.62 -7.44 -8.58
CA THR A 129 12.41 -6.65 -8.30
C THR A 129 12.74 -5.18 -8.01
N ASN A 130 13.70 -4.94 -7.12
CA ASN A 130 13.92 -3.59 -6.56
C ASN A 130 14.69 -2.67 -7.50
N LEU A 131 15.53 -3.20 -8.38
CA LEU A 131 16.36 -2.42 -9.29
C LEU A 131 15.86 -2.54 -10.72
N ASP A 132 15.83 -3.77 -11.27
CA ASP A 132 15.44 -3.99 -12.66
C ASP A 132 13.94 -3.70 -12.86
N GLY A 133 13.11 -4.10 -11.89
CA GLY A 133 11.69 -3.73 -11.84
C GLY A 133 11.46 -2.22 -11.74
N THR A 134 12.22 -1.50 -10.91
CA THR A 134 12.16 -0.03 -10.85
C THR A 134 12.55 0.62 -12.18
N ALA A 135 13.61 0.13 -12.84
CA ALA A 135 14.02 0.61 -14.16
C ALA A 135 12.91 0.43 -15.22
N ASN A 136 12.19 -0.69 -15.18
CA ASN A 136 11.04 -0.92 -16.06
C ASN A 136 9.91 0.07 -15.78
N VAL A 137 9.58 0.35 -14.52
CA VAL A 137 8.53 1.31 -14.15
C VAL A 137 8.89 2.73 -14.61
N ILE A 138 10.16 3.15 -14.43
CA ILE A 138 10.68 4.41 -14.95
C ILE A 138 10.53 4.46 -16.48
N LYS A 139 11.01 3.42 -17.19
CA LYS A 139 10.94 3.33 -18.65
C LYS A 139 9.49 3.46 -19.13
N PHE A 140 8.57 2.76 -18.47
CA PHE A 140 7.15 2.77 -18.81
C PHE A 140 6.51 4.14 -18.54
N ALA A 141 6.61 4.67 -17.33
CA ALA A 141 5.99 5.95 -16.95
C ALA A 141 6.45 7.11 -17.84
N ARG A 142 7.77 7.16 -18.14
CA ARG A 142 8.33 8.12 -19.08
C ARG A 142 7.80 7.90 -20.50
N GLY A 143 7.76 6.64 -20.96
CA GLY A 143 7.25 6.29 -22.28
C GLY A 143 5.78 6.68 -22.49
N GLN A 144 4.98 6.67 -21.42
CA GLN A 144 3.58 7.11 -21.43
C GLN A 144 3.39 8.61 -21.17
N GLY A 145 4.46 9.37 -20.95
CA GLY A 145 4.40 10.80 -20.66
C GLY A 145 3.65 11.11 -19.36
N ILE A 146 3.84 10.29 -18.33
CA ILE A 146 3.36 10.58 -16.97
C ILE A 146 4.33 11.59 -16.33
N PRO A 147 3.89 12.82 -15.98
CA PRO A 147 4.79 13.89 -15.58
C PRO A 147 5.43 13.69 -14.20
N ASP A 148 4.74 13.14 -13.20
CA ASP A 148 5.29 13.05 -11.84
C ASP A 148 5.52 11.60 -11.40
N PHE A 149 6.67 11.39 -10.75
CA PHE A 149 7.12 10.09 -10.29
C PHE A 149 7.46 10.13 -8.80
N HIS A 150 6.71 9.38 -8.01
CA HIS A 150 6.87 9.23 -6.57
C HIS A 150 7.45 7.85 -6.27
N TYR A 151 8.57 7.79 -5.55
CA TYR A 151 9.28 6.55 -5.27
C TYR A 151 9.37 6.28 -3.77
N VAL A 152 8.93 5.09 -3.34
CA VAL A 152 9.13 4.62 -1.97
C VAL A 152 10.45 3.84 -1.89
N SER A 153 11.46 4.50 -1.36
CA SER A 153 12.79 3.98 -1.03
C SER A 153 12.83 3.43 0.41
N THR A 154 13.95 3.61 1.11
CA THR A 154 14.13 3.32 2.54
C THR A 154 15.14 4.29 3.14
N ALA A 155 15.00 4.62 4.43
CA ALA A 155 15.98 5.43 5.16
C ALA A 155 17.38 4.79 5.18
N TYR A 156 17.44 3.46 5.11
CA TYR A 156 18.68 2.70 5.22
C TYR A 156 19.55 2.66 3.94
N VAL A 157 19.17 3.38 2.88
CA VAL A 157 20.09 3.63 1.74
C VAL A 157 21.34 4.42 2.14
N CYS A 158 21.35 4.99 3.35
CA CYS A 158 22.51 5.61 3.98
C CYS A 158 23.61 4.60 4.38
N GLY A 159 23.33 3.30 4.38
CA GLY A 159 24.28 2.28 4.83
C GLY A 159 24.71 2.46 6.29
N LYS A 160 25.91 1.99 6.60
CA LYS A 160 26.55 2.14 7.91
C LYS A 160 27.07 3.57 8.06
N THR A 161 26.54 4.29 9.05
CA THR A 161 26.99 5.65 9.37
C THR A 161 26.67 5.97 10.83
N SER A 162 27.52 6.77 11.45
CA SER A 162 27.28 7.43 12.74
C SER A 162 26.97 8.92 12.60
N GLU A 163 27.07 9.45 11.36
CA GLU A 163 26.73 10.83 11.06
C GLU A 163 25.23 10.99 10.81
N ARG A 164 24.73 12.20 11.07
CA ARG A 164 23.35 12.59 10.73
C ARG A 164 23.13 12.51 9.22
N VAL A 165 22.09 11.78 8.80
CA VAL A 165 21.77 11.52 7.39
C VAL A 165 20.88 12.62 6.83
N MET A 166 21.36 13.35 5.83
CA MET A 166 20.64 14.48 5.22
C MET A 166 19.71 14.04 4.07
N GLU A 167 18.54 14.69 3.93
CA GLU A 167 17.55 14.37 2.90
C GLU A 167 18.06 14.63 1.47
N ASP A 168 18.98 15.59 1.30
CA ASP A 168 19.56 15.99 0.02
C ASP A 168 20.81 15.19 -0.41
N ARG A 169 21.28 14.28 0.45
CA ARG A 169 22.50 13.47 0.20
C ARG A 169 22.14 11.99 0.11
N LEU A 170 22.13 11.44 -1.11
CA LEU A 170 22.00 10.00 -1.33
C LEU A 170 23.36 9.29 -1.26
N ASP A 171 24.33 9.73 -2.05
CA ASP A 171 25.64 9.09 -2.15
C ASP A 171 26.70 9.87 -1.37
N ALA A 172 27.16 9.28 -0.27
CA ALA A 172 28.21 9.76 0.59
C ALA A 172 29.45 8.84 0.56
N GLY A 173 29.48 7.82 -0.30
CA GLY A 173 30.50 6.77 -0.27
C GLY A 173 30.29 5.74 0.85
N GLN A 174 29.06 5.57 1.34
CA GLN A 174 28.72 4.66 2.43
C GLN A 174 28.94 3.17 2.09
N GLU A 175 29.19 2.38 3.14
CA GLU A 175 29.15 0.92 3.08
C GLU A 175 27.74 0.42 3.40
N LEU A 176 27.13 -0.33 2.49
CA LEU A 176 25.78 -0.87 2.65
C LEU A 176 25.81 -2.21 3.38
N ARG A 177 24.83 -2.49 4.25
CA ARG A 177 24.84 -3.66 5.14
C ARG A 177 24.57 -4.98 4.42
N ASN A 178 23.78 -4.94 3.35
CA ASN A 178 23.29 -6.14 2.67
C ASN A 178 22.75 -5.85 1.25
N ASP A 179 22.37 -6.92 0.55
CA ASP A 179 21.90 -6.83 -0.84
C ASP A 179 20.57 -6.08 -0.99
N TYR A 180 19.73 -6.04 0.06
CA TYR A 180 18.50 -5.24 0.04
C TYR A 180 18.82 -3.75 0.02
N GLU A 181 19.64 -3.28 0.95
CA GLU A 181 20.08 -1.88 0.99
C GLU A 181 20.76 -1.48 -0.33
N GLN A 182 21.64 -2.34 -0.86
CA GLN A 182 22.27 -2.14 -2.17
C GLN A 182 21.25 -2.02 -3.30
N SER A 183 20.29 -2.95 -3.39
CA SER A 183 19.27 -2.91 -4.44
C SER A 183 18.42 -1.63 -4.39
N LYS A 184 18.11 -1.13 -3.19
CA LYS A 184 17.32 0.09 -2.99
C LYS A 184 18.12 1.36 -3.25
N PHE A 185 19.39 1.38 -2.82
CA PHE A 185 20.31 2.48 -3.10
C PHE A 185 20.53 2.67 -4.61
N ASP A 186 20.83 1.59 -5.33
CA ASP A 186 21.02 1.62 -6.77
C ASP A 186 19.73 2.03 -7.50
N ALA A 187 18.58 1.55 -7.05
CA ALA A 187 17.29 1.92 -7.62
C ALA A 187 16.95 3.40 -7.39
N GLU A 188 17.25 3.94 -6.20
CA GLU A 188 17.07 5.36 -5.92
C GLU A 188 17.99 6.24 -6.78
N LYS A 189 19.24 5.81 -7.01
CA LYS A 189 20.14 6.48 -7.97
C LYS A 189 19.55 6.53 -9.38
N LEU A 190 18.94 5.43 -9.85
CA LEU A 190 18.26 5.41 -11.14
C LEU A 190 17.06 6.36 -11.16
N VAL A 191 16.27 6.40 -10.09
CA VAL A 191 15.12 7.30 -9.96
C VAL A 191 15.56 8.77 -9.97
N GLN A 192 16.55 9.16 -9.16
CA GLN A 192 17.04 10.54 -9.09
C GLN A 192 17.66 11.02 -10.41
N SER A 193 18.31 10.12 -11.15
CA SER A 193 18.92 10.45 -12.45
C SER A 193 17.94 10.38 -13.63
N ALA A 194 16.70 9.94 -13.41
CA ALA A 194 15.70 9.79 -14.46
C ALA A 194 15.26 11.15 -15.01
N LYS A 195 15.60 11.40 -16.28
CA LYS A 195 15.14 12.58 -17.02
C LYS A 195 13.76 12.34 -17.64
N GLY A 196 12.99 13.42 -17.81
CA GLY A 196 11.70 13.41 -18.51
C GLY A 196 10.48 13.47 -17.59
N PHE A 197 10.68 13.47 -16.27
CA PHE A 197 9.65 13.80 -15.29
C PHE A 197 9.71 15.28 -14.93
N ARG A 198 8.53 15.87 -14.66
CA ARG A 198 8.36 17.20 -14.08
C ARG A 198 8.86 17.20 -12.64
N ASN A 199 8.41 16.24 -11.84
CA ASN A 199 8.86 16.06 -10.47
C ASN A 199 9.25 14.60 -10.21
N VAL A 200 10.31 14.43 -9.41
CA VAL A 200 10.69 13.15 -8.79
C VAL A 200 10.67 13.34 -7.28
N THR A 201 9.75 12.67 -6.60
CA THR A 201 9.60 12.74 -5.14
C THR A 201 10.01 11.42 -4.50
N ILE A 202 10.83 11.45 -3.45
CA ILE A 202 11.39 10.25 -2.82
C ILE A 202 10.93 10.18 -1.37
N PHE A 203 10.43 9.02 -0.98
CA PHE A 203 10.07 8.71 0.40
C PHE A 203 11.00 7.64 0.93
N ARG A 204 11.70 7.95 2.02
CA ARG A 204 12.63 7.05 2.70
C ARG A 204 12.07 6.68 4.09
N PRO A 205 11.13 5.73 4.17
CA PRO A 205 10.67 5.24 5.45
C PRO A 205 11.74 4.47 6.20
N ALA A 206 11.73 4.61 7.53
CA ALA A 206 12.50 3.77 8.44
C ALA A 206 11.88 2.37 8.56
N VAL A 207 12.14 1.64 9.65
CA VAL A 207 11.56 0.30 9.84
C VAL A 207 10.05 0.42 10.05
N ILE A 208 9.31 0.05 9.02
CA ILE A 208 7.85 0.05 9.05
C ILE A 208 7.35 -1.11 9.91
N ILE A 209 6.56 -0.78 10.92
CA ILE A 209 5.88 -1.74 11.81
C ILE A 209 4.37 -1.76 11.52
N GLY A 210 3.60 -2.41 12.40
CA GLY A 210 2.16 -2.59 12.22
C GLY A 210 1.39 -1.27 12.38
N ASP A 211 0.09 -1.33 12.09
CA ASP A 211 -0.81 -0.20 12.28
C ASP A 211 -0.93 0.15 13.77
N SER A 212 -0.72 1.43 14.08
CA SER A 212 -0.63 1.93 15.45
C SER A 212 -1.89 1.68 16.29
N LYS A 213 -3.05 1.55 15.64
CA LYS A 213 -4.38 1.45 16.26
C LYS A 213 -4.89 0.02 16.36
N THR A 214 -4.69 -0.75 15.29
CA THR A 214 -5.25 -2.11 15.12
C THR A 214 -4.22 -3.21 15.35
N GLY A 215 -2.93 -2.87 15.36
CA GLY A 215 -1.83 -3.82 15.39
C GLY A 215 -1.61 -4.56 14.06
N TYR A 216 -2.37 -4.23 13.01
CA TYR A 216 -2.37 -4.96 11.76
C TYR A 216 -1.00 -4.96 11.07
N THR A 217 -0.55 -6.13 10.63
CA THR A 217 0.55 -6.30 9.69
C THR A 217 0.27 -7.44 8.71
N SER A 218 0.87 -7.37 7.52
CA SER A 218 0.93 -8.49 6.57
C SER A 218 2.35 -9.05 6.42
N THR A 219 3.30 -8.59 7.23
CA THR A 219 4.71 -8.96 7.18
C THR A 219 5.22 -9.30 8.57
N TYR A 220 5.88 -10.45 8.71
CA TYR A 220 6.37 -10.99 9.98
C TYR A 220 7.90 -11.07 10.01
N HIS A 221 8.52 -9.97 9.61
CA HIS A 221 9.97 -9.74 9.60
C HIS A 221 10.31 -8.54 10.51
N GLY A 222 11.60 -8.25 10.74
CA GLY A 222 12.02 -7.20 11.68
C GLY A 222 11.43 -7.43 13.07
N LEU A 223 10.88 -6.38 13.69
CA LEU A 223 10.25 -6.44 15.02
C LEU A 223 9.27 -7.62 15.17
N PHE A 224 8.39 -7.87 14.19
CA PHE A 224 7.39 -8.93 14.29
C PHE A 224 7.98 -10.34 14.31
N LEU A 225 9.21 -10.54 13.82
CA LEU A 225 9.90 -11.82 14.00
C LEU A 225 10.29 -12.01 15.48
N TYR A 226 10.86 -10.99 16.11
CA TYR A 226 11.20 -11.02 17.54
C TYR A 226 9.95 -11.25 18.39
N LEU A 227 8.88 -10.46 18.18
CA LEU A 227 7.62 -10.62 18.92
C LEU A 227 7.04 -12.04 18.76
N ARG A 228 7.12 -12.62 17.56
CA ARG A 228 6.68 -13.99 17.29
C ARG A 228 7.48 -15.01 18.08
N LEU A 229 8.81 -14.91 18.05
CA LEU A 229 9.68 -15.85 18.73
C LEU A 229 9.47 -15.78 20.25
N ILE A 230 9.39 -14.57 20.81
CA ILE A 230 9.08 -14.37 22.24
C ILE A 230 7.73 -15.00 22.58
N SER A 231 6.67 -14.70 21.83
CA SER A 231 5.32 -15.29 22.03
C SER A 231 5.30 -16.82 21.96
N MET A 232 6.16 -17.43 21.13
CA MET A 232 6.24 -18.88 20.99
C MET A 232 7.14 -19.56 22.04
N LEU A 233 8.15 -18.86 22.58
CA LEU A 233 9.20 -19.49 23.38
C LEU A 233 9.10 -19.18 24.87
N VAL A 234 8.69 -17.95 25.24
CA VAL A 234 8.58 -17.53 26.65
C VAL A 234 7.58 -18.38 27.44
N PRO A 235 6.38 -18.70 26.92
CA PRO A 235 5.43 -19.55 27.65
C PRO A 235 5.91 -20.97 27.96
N HIS A 236 7.00 -21.42 27.32
CA HIS A 236 7.62 -22.73 27.57
C HIS A 236 8.81 -22.65 28.55
N GLN A 237 9.19 -21.47 29.01
CA GLN A 237 10.24 -21.30 30.01
C GLN A 237 9.73 -21.63 31.41
N GLN A 238 10.65 -22.05 32.27
CA GLN A 238 10.36 -22.30 33.68
C GLN A 238 9.88 -21.02 34.36
N CYS A 239 8.91 -21.16 35.25
CA CYS A 239 8.49 -20.07 36.14
C CYS A 239 9.22 -20.17 37.48
N ASP A 240 9.49 -19.02 38.09
CA ASP A 240 9.83 -18.97 39.51
C ASP A 240 8.57 -19.14 40.39
N ASP A 241 8.76 -19.11 41.71
CA ASP A 241 7.67 -19.27 42.70
C ASP A 241 6.59 -18.18 42.60
N SER A 242 6.87 -17.05 41.95
CA SER A 242 5.92 -15.95 41.72
C SER A 242 5.13 -16.12 40.42
N GLY A 243 5.45 -17.14 39.61
CA GLY A 243 4.85 -17.37 38.30
C GLY A 243 5.52 -16.59 37.17
N THR A 244 6.65 -15.93 37.41
CA THR A 244 7.39 -15.18 36.40
C THR A 244 8.28 -16.12 35.59
N HIS A 245 8.15 -16.06 34.26
CA HIS A 245 8.96 -16.86 33.34
C HIS A 245 10.43 -16.37 33.36
N MET A 246 11.36 -17.30 33.59
CA MET A 246 12.79 -17.00 33.59
C MET A 246 13.36 -17.15 32.19
N THR A 247 13.78 -16.04 31.60
CA THR A 247 14.32 -15.93 30.25
C THR A 247 15.73 -15.34 30.27
N PRO A 248 16.75 -16.06 30.81
CA PRO A 248 18.11 -15.55 30.89
C PRO A 248 18.72 -15.43 29.49
N ILE A 249 18.71 -14.22 28.93
CA ILE A 249 19.33 -13.92 27.64
C ILE A 249 20.28 -12.74 27.80
N ARG A 250 21.52 -12.92 27.32
CA ARG A 250 22.58 -11.91 27.34
C ARG A 250 22.62 -11.23 25.98
N LEU A 251 22.05 -10.04 25.88
CA LEU A 251 21.98 -9.30 24.62
C LEU A 251 23.27 -8.49 24.41
N PRO A 252 23.85 -8.51 23.20
CA PRO A 252 25.06 -7.75 22.85
C PRO A 252 24.74 -6.28 22.58
N MET A 253 24.09 -5.61 23.54
CA MET A 253 23.65 -4.21 23.46
C MET A 253 23.49 -3.61 24.86
N GLN A 254 23.46 -2.29 24.97
CA GLN A 254 23.19 -1.55 26.21
C GLN A 254 21.69 -1.40 26.50
N GLY A 255 20.87 -1.44 25.45
CA GLY A 255 19.42 -1.32 25.51
C GLY A 255 18.91 0.11 25.33
N ASP A 256 19.74 1.14 25.50
CA ASP A 256 19.39 2.54 25.28
C ASP A 256 19.53 2.99 23.81
N GLU A 257 20.00 2.10 22.94
CA GLU A 257 20.18 2.42 21.53
C GLU A 257 18.83 2.75 20.89
N PRO A 258 18.70 3.90 20.20
CA PRO A 258 17.48 4.27 19.51
C PRO A 258 17.15 3.28 18.39
N ARG A 259 15.85 3.11 18.14
CA ARG A 259 15.28 2.33 17.05
C ARG A 259 14.31 3.19 16.25
N ASN A 260 14.63 3.42 14.98
CA ASN A 260 13.78 4.15 14.05
C ASN A 260 12.65 3.24 13.55
N LEU A 261 11.63 3.08 14.40
CA LEU A 261 10.43 2.32 14.09
C LEU A 261 9.26 3.28 13.77
N VAL A 262 8.50 3.00 12.71
CA VAL A 262 7.39 3.86 12.26
C VAL A 262 6.14 3.04 11.92
N PRO A 263 4.95 3.40 12.45
CA PRO A 263 3.71 2.71 12.10
C PRO A 263 3.33 2.89 10.61
N VAL A 264 2.84 1.81 9.97
CA VAL A 264 2.46 1.83 8.55
C VAL A 264 1.36 2.86 8.23
N ASP A 265 0.42 3.06 9.15
CA ASP A 265 -0.69 4.00 8.98
C ASP A 265 -0.21 5.45 8.93
N TRP A 266 0.82 5.79 9.71
CA TRP A 266 1.46 7.10 9.64
C TRP A 266 2.26 7.28 8.35
N VAL A 267 3.10 6.29 8.00
CA VAL A 267 3.90 6.33 6.76
C VAL A 267 3.02 6.56 5.54
N SER A 268 1.91 5.81 5.44
CA SER A 268 0.96 5.95 4.36
C SER A 268 0.27 7.31 4.34
N ALA A 269 -0.18 7.80 5.51
CA ALA A 269 -0.84 9.10 5.61
C ALA A 269 0.05 10.25 5.14
N VAL A 270 1.34 10.22 5.49
CA VAL A 270 2.33 11.23 5.06
C VAL A 270 2.58 11.14 3.56
N ILE A 271 2.83 9.95 3.01
CA ILE A 271 3.04 9.78 1.56
C ILE A 271 1.83 10.26 0.78
N ALA A 272 0.62 9.82 1.15
CA ALA A 272 -0.61 10.23 0.47
C ALA A 272 -0.85 11.74 0.59
N HIS A 273 -0.50 12.36 1.72
CA HIS A 273 -0.55 13.82 1.86
C HIS A 273 0.38 14.54 0.89
N VAL A 274 1.66 14.13 0.83
CA VAL A 274 2.66 14.74 -0.06
C VAL A 274 2.31 14.53 -1.53
N VAL A 275 1.87 13.32 -1.91
CA VAL A 275 1.40 13.03 -3.27
C VAL A 275 0.26 13.97 -3.66
N CYS A 276 -0.72 14.21 -2.78
CA CYS A 276 -1.81 15.16 -3.03
C CYS A 276 -1.45 16.65 -2.81
N THR A 277 -0.18 16.99 -2.57
CA THR A 277 0.27 18.37 -2.31
C THR A 277 1.35 18.78 -3.33
N PRO A 278 0.97 19.35 -4.49
CA PRO A 278 1.90 19.63 -5.59
C PRO A 278 3.13 20.45 -5.20
N ASP A 279 2.96 21.45 -4.32
CA ASP A 279 4.07 22.28 -3.85
C ASP A 279 5.12 21.51 -3.03
N ALA A 280 4.75 20.33 -2.52
CA ALA A 280 5.61 19.41 -1.76
C ALA A 280 6.38 18.42 -2.66
N HIS A 281 6.08 18.35 -3.96
CA HIS A 281 6.73 17.42 -4.90
C HIS A 281 8.21 17.78 -5.16
N GLY A 282 8.97 16.86 -5.76
CA GLY A 282 10.35 17.12 -6.19
C GLY A 282 11.38 17.11 -5.06
N ARG A 283 11.06 16.47 -3.92
CA ARG A 283 11.88 16.44 -2.70
C ARG A 283 12.07 15.03 -2.17
N THR A 284 13.02 14.87 -1.27
CA THR A 284 13.25 13.65 -0.50
C THR A 284 12.73 13.82 0.92
N TYR A 285 12.05 12.80 1.44
CA TYR A 285 11.46 12.78 2.78
C TYR A 285 12.00 11.60 3.59
N HIS A 286 12.67 11.84 4.70
CA HIS A 286 12.92 10.77 5.68
C HIS A 286 11.69 10.58 6.57
N LEU A 287 10.98 9.46 6.39
CA LEU A 287 9.83 9.11 7.22
C LEU A 287 10.32 8.32 8.44
N THR A 288 10.90 9.06 9.39
CA THR A 288 11.45 8.58 10.66
C THR A 288 10.69 9.20 11.83
N PRO A 289 10.69 8.60 13.04
CA PRO A 289 9.99 9.16 14.19
C PRO A 289 10.67 10.45 14.69
N GLU A 290 9.94 11.27 15.45
CA GLU A 290 10.51 12.41 16.19
C GLU A 290 11.33 11.95 17.37
N GLU A 291 10.76 11.02 18.13
CA GLU A 291 11.36 10.39 19.28
C GLU A 291 11.45 8.89 19.01
N CYS A 292 12.68 8.37 19.02
CA CYS A 292 12.90 6.94 18.86
C CYS A 292 12.55 6.21 20.15
N THR A 293 11.93 5.05 20.03
CA THR A 293 11.91 4.08 21.13
C THR A 293 13.29 3.42 21.24
N THR A 294 13.59 2.86 22.40
CA THR A 294 14.83 2.13 22.65
C THR A 294 14.62 0.62 22.56
N ALA A 295 15.69 -0.14 22.35
CA ALA A 295 15.62 -1.60 22.37
C ALA A 295 15.06 -2.11 23.71
N ARG A 296 15.46 -1.48 24.82
CA ARG A 296 15.01 -1.81 26.17
C ARG A 296 13.52 -1.61 26.35
N GLU A 297 12.96 -0.48 25.93
CA GLU A 297 11.52 -0.22 26.06
C GLU A 297 10.69 -1.29 25.35
N VAL A 298 11.11 -1.72 24.16
CA VAL A 298 10.44 -2.79 23.40
C VAL A 298 10.53 -4.13 24.13
N ILE A 299 11.73 -4.49 24.61
CA ILE A 299 11.95 -5.77 25.30
C ILE A 299 11.23 -5.81 26.65
N ASP A 300 11.31 -4.75 27.44
CA ASP A 300 10.66 -4.63 28.74
C ASP A 300 9.12 -4.68 28.56
N SER A 301 8.58 -4.08 27.49
CA SER A 301 7.16 -4.22 27.13
C SER A 301 6.76 -5.67 26.86
N CYS A 302 7.63 -6.46 26.21
CA CYS A 302 7.42 -7.89 26.01
C CYS A 302 7.50 -8.66 27.34
N CYS A 303 8.48 -8.35 28.19
CA CYS A 303 8.63 -8.95 29.52
C CYS A 303 7.38 -8.73 30.37
N ASN A 304 6.81 -7.51 30.36
CA ASN A 304 5.57 -7.21 31.04
C ASN A 304 4.38 -8.01 30.48
N TYR A 305 4.24 -8.13 29.15
CA TYR A 305 3.15 -8.88 28.53
C TYR A 305 3.17 -10.36 28.91
N PHE A 306 4.35 -10.97 28.91
CA PHE A 306 4.50 -12.40 29.18
C PHE A 306 4.78 -12.73 30.65
N ASN A 307 4.80 -11.74 31.54
CA ASN A 307 5.30 -11.91 32.92
C ASN A 307 6.66 -12.63 32.94
N SER A 308 7.66 -12.09 32.25
CA SER A 308 9.00 -12.68 32.15
C SER A 308 10.11 -11.75 32.66
N ALA A 309 11.23 -12.34 33.08
CA ALA A 309 12.40 -11.62 33.58
C ALA A 309 13.72 -12.30 33.19
N GLY A 310 14.85 -11.65 33.49
CA GLY A 310 16.19 -12.24 33.31
C GLY A 310 16.95 -11.78 32.07
N VAL A 311 16.44 -10.82 31.30
CA VAL A 311 17.19 -10.18 30.21
C VAL A 311 18.37 -9.39 30.79
N VAL A 312 19.57 -9.64 30.26
CA VAL A 312 20.80 -8.95 30.63
C VAL A 312 21.36 -8.21 29.41
N TYR A 313 21.55 -6.91 29.55
CA TYR A 313 22.17 -6.05 28.54
C TYR A 313 23.68 -6.04 28.79
N ALA A 314 24.42 -6.79 27.98
CA ALA A 314 25.85 -7.05 28.21
C ALA A 314 26.78 -6.05 27.53
N GLY A 315 26.24 -5.10 26.75
CA GLY A 315 26.99 -4.12 25.97
C GLY A 315 27.37 -4.63 24.57
N PRO A 316 27.77 -3.71 23.66
CA PRO A 316 27.95 -3.98 22.23
C PRO A 316 29.14 -4.90 21.92
N ASP A 317 30.14 -4.95 22.80
CA ASP A 317 31.33 -5.78 22.65
C ASP A 317 31.15 -7.20 23.23
N ALA A 318 29.99 -7.48 23.85
CA ALA A 318 29.73 -8.81 24.37
C ALA A 318 29.46 -9.79 23.22
N GLU A 319 30.10 -10.96 23.26
CA GLU A 319 29.74 -12.01 22.32
C GLU A 319 28.35 -12.58 22.68
N PRO A 320 27.47 -12.84 21.68
CA PRO A 320 26.25 -13.58 21.91
C PRO A 320 26.61 -15.00 22.33
N THR A 321 26.55 -15.28 23.63
CA THR A 321 26.79 -16.62 24.19
C THR A 321 25.45 -17.28 24.50
N PRO A 322 24.91 -18.14 23.60
CA PRO A 322 23.70 -18.90 23.91
C PRO A 322 24.01 -19.96 24.97
N GLU A 323 23.71 -19.63 26.22
CA GLU A 323 23.95 -20.48 27.39
C GLU A 323 22.86 -21.57 27.55
N ASP A 324 21.71 -21.42 26.88
CA ASP A 324 20.58 -22.34 26.94
C ASP A 324 19.88 -22.52 25.57
N GLU A 325 18.87 -23.41 25.50
CA GLU A 325 18.11 -23.68 24.27
C GLU A 325 17.27 -22.47 23.83
N PHE A 326 16.76 -21.68 24.79
CA PHE A 326 15.96 -20.49 24.54
C PHE A 326 16.76 -19.41 23.81
N SER A 327 17.89 -18.99 24.39
CA SER A 327 18.78 -17.99 23.81
C SER A 327 19.34 -18.46 22.47
N ARG A 328 19.70 -19.75 22.34
CA ARG A 328 20.11 -20.34 21.06
C ARG A 328 19.03 -20.21 19.99
N ALA A 329 17.79 -20.55 20.31
CA ALA A 329 16.69 -20.43 19.37
C ALA A 329 16.46 -18.98 18.93
N ILE A 330 16.54 -18.01 19.85
CA ILE A 330 16.44 -16.58 19.49
C ILE A 330 17.57 -16.16 18.56
N PHE A 331 18.83 -16.38 18.95
CA PHE A 331 19.99 -15.95 18.16
C PHE A 331 20.00 -16.60 16.78
N GLU A 332 19.82 -17.93 16.69
CA GLU A 332 19.82 -18.65 15.41
C GLU A 332 18.73 -18.16 14.43
N ASN A 333 17.54 -17.82 14.95
CA ASN A 333 16.43 -17.35 14.11
C ASN A 333 16.54 -15.85 13.76
N THR A 334 17.41 -15.09 14.42
CA THR A 334 17.54 -13.63 14.24
C THR A 334 18.85 -13.21 13.58
N ARG A 335 19.78 -14.14 13.31
CA ARG A 335 21.09 -13.88 12.68
C ARG A 335 21.07 -13.00 11.43
N ILE A 336 20.00 -13.08 10.65
CA ILE A 336 19.85 -12.26 9.44
C ILE A 336 19.74 -10.76 9.72
N TYR A 337 19.51 -10.35 10.96
CA TYR A 337 19.43 -8.97 11.42
C TYR A 337 20.65 -8.49 12.20
N GLU A 338 21.68 -9.32 12.43
CA GLU A 338 22.87 -8.96 13.24
C GLU A 338 23.51 -7.63 12.79
N SER A 339 23.49 -7.31 11.49
CA SER A 339 24.01 -6.06 10.95
C SER A 339 23.24 -4.80 11.38
N TYR A 340 22.08 -4.97 12.00
CA TYR A 340 21.17 -3.92 12.46
C TYR A 340 21.10 -3.82 14.00
N ASP A 341 21.88 -4.62 14.73
CA ASP A 341 21.85 -4.59 16.20
C ASP A 341 22.56 -3.36 16.79
N THR A 342 23.38 -2.67 15.98
CA THR A 342 24.00 -1.38 16.32
C THR A 342 22.97 -0.25 16.38
N SER A 343 23.29 0.85 17.07
CA SER A 343 22.45 2.05 17.09
C SER A 343 22.07 2.52 15.69
N ASP A 344 20.79 2.84 15.50
CA ASP A 344 20.33 3.48 14.28
C ASP A 344 20.89 4.92 14.18
N PRO A 345 21.12 5.44 12.97
CA PRO A 345 21.55 6.82 12.77
C PRO A 345 20.43 7.82 12.99
N GLU A 346 20.82 9.07 13.24
CA GLU A 346 19.90 10.21 13.21
C GLU A 346 19.61 10.64 11.78
N PHE A 347 18.35 11.00 11.50
CA PHE A 347 17.92 11.44 10.18
C PHE A 347 17.49 12.91 10.21
N ASP A 348 17.87 13.67 9.19
CA ASP A 348 17.25 14.97 8.92
C ASP A 348 15.79 14.78 8.48
N ARG A 349 14.89 15.58 9.03
CA ARG A 349 13.43 15.47 8.84
C ARG A 349 12.83 16.79 8.32
N THR A 350 13.66 17.66 7.75
CA THR A 350 13.30 19.03 7.39
C THR A 350 12.05 19.09 6.52
N ASN A 351 11.97 18.24 5.49
CA ASN A 351 10.85 18.23 4.56
C ASN A 351 9.58 17.63 5.19
N VAL A 352 9.69 16.57 5.98
CA VAL A 352 8.53 15.99 6.70
C VAL A 352 7.96 17.00 7.70
N SER A 353 8.79 17.63 8.52
CA SER A 353 8.33 18.64 9.48
C SER A 353 7.66 19.82 8.79
N LYS A 354 8.19 20.26 7.64
CA LYS A 354 7.63 21.38 6.88
C LYS A 354 6.28 21.05 6.22
N TRP A 355 6.20 19.93 5.51
CA TRP A 355 5.05 19.63 4.64
C TRP A 355 4.01 18.73 5.31
N ALA A 356 4.43 17.89 6.25
CA ALA A 356 3.58 16.92 6.92
C ALA A 356 3.64 17.01 8.46
N GLY A 357 4.17 18.10 9.03
CA GLY A 357 4.29 18.26 10.50
C GLY A 357 2.96 18.27 11.27
N HIS A 358 1.83 18.48 10.57
CA HIS A 358 0.49 18.32 11.15
C HIS A 358 0.04 16.86 11.31
N LEU A 359 0.84 15.90 10.79
CA LEU A 359 0.67 14.46 10.93
C LEU A 359 1.83 13.93 11.79
N PRO A 360 1.79 14.07 13.13
CA PRO A 360 2.86 13.58 13.98
C PRO A 360 2.98 12.05 13.93
N CYS A 361 4.21 11.54 14.00
CA CYS A 361 4.45 10.10 14.11
C CYS A 361 3.98 9.62 15.49
N PRO A 362 3.14 8.57 15.59
CA PRO A 362 2.78 8.01 16.88
C PRO A 362 4.00 7.50 17.64
N SER A 363 4.09 7.81 18.94
CA SER A 363 5.07 7.21 19.84
C SER A 363 4.79 5.72 20.01
N ILE A 364 5.83 4.90 20.03
CA ILE A 364 5.70 3.45 20.25
C ILE A 364 5.76 3.22 21.75
N ASP A 365 4.59 2.94 22.33
CA ASP A 365 4.43 2.65 23.74
C ASP A 365 4.19 1.15 23.99
N GLU A 366 4.21 0.76 25.26
CA GLU A 366 3.95 -0.61 25.70
C GLU A 366 2.60 -1.12 25.19
N ALA A 367 1.57 -0.28 25.22
CA ALA A 367 0.23 -0.66 24.74
C ALA A 367 0.24 -1.00 23.24
N MET A 368 1.04 -0.31 22.43
CA MET A 368 1.22 -0.61 21.00
C MET A 368 1.97 -1.93 20.79
N ILE A 369 3.03 -2.19 21.56
CA ILE A 369 3.75 -3.46 21.51
C ILE A 369 2.81 -4.62 21.87
N HIS A 370 2.01 -4.49 22.93
CA HIS A 370 1.01 -5.49 23.32
C HIS A 370 -0.03 -5.70 22.22
N ARG A 371 -0.52 -4.63 21.57
CA ARG A 371 -1.42 -4.74 20.41
C ARG A 371 -0.81 -5.55 19.28
N PHE A 372 0.48 -5.37 18.97
CA PHE A 372 1.16 -6.17 17.94
C PHE A 372 1.27 -7.64 18.31
N ILE A 373 1.57 -7.95 19.57
CA ILE A 373 1.63 -9.34 20.06
C ILE A 373 0.23 -9.97 19.97
N THR A 374 -0.80 -9.33 20.51
CA THR A 374 -2.18 -9.83 20.47
C THR A 374 -2.67 -10.02 19.03
N PHE A 375 -2.36 -9.10 18.11
CA PHE A 375 -2.68 -9.25 16.70
C PHE A 375 -1.96 -10.46 16.09
N GLY A 376 -0.66 -10.59 16.35
CA GLY A 376 0.15 -11.72 15.90
C GLY A 376 -0.41 -13.06 16.38
N GLU A 377 -0.74 -13.19 17.66
CA GLU A 377 -1.34 -14.39 18.26
C GLU A 377 -2.70 -14.70 17.64
N THR A 378 -3.58 -13.71 17.54
CA THR A 378 -4.93 -13.85 16.95
C THR A 378 -4.87 -14.30 15.49
N ASN A 379 -3.95 -13.73 14.70
CA ASN A 379 -3.76 -14.12 13.31
C ASN A 379 -2.85 -15.36 13.13
N ARG A 380 -2.37 -15.96 14.22
CA ARG A 380 -1.41 -17.07 14.21
C ARG A 380 -0.15 -16.76 13.41
N TRP A 381 0.32 -15.53 13.53
CA TRP A 381 1.56 -15.04 12.93
C TRP A 381 1.62 -15.27 11.42
N GLY A 382 0.51 -15.00 10.73
CA GLY A 382 0.38 -15.11 9.27
C GLY A 382 0.06 -16.52 8.76
N LYS A 383 -0.13 -17.50 9.65
CA LYS A 383 -0.53 -18.87 9.26
C LYS A 383 -2.03 -19.00 9.01
N SER A 384 -2.81 -17.96 9.29
CA SER A 384 -4.25 -17.93 8.98
C SER A 384 -4.47 -17.89 7.46
N ARG A 385 -5.47 -18.62 6.97
CA ARG A 385 -5.79 -18.65 5.53
C ARG A 385 -6.22 -17.27 5.07
N VAL A 386 -5.64 -16.81 3.95
CA VAL A 386 -6.15 -15.64 3.23
C VAL A 386 -7.55 -15.98 2.74
N ARG A 387 -8.53 -15.18 3.15
CA ARG A 387 -9.92 -15.36 2.74
C ARG A 387 -10.05 -14.92 1.28
N THR A 388 -10.53 -15.81 0.41
CA THR A 388 -10.98 -15.44 -0.93
C THR A 388 -12.11 -14.42 -0.79
N PRO A 389 -12.07 -13.29 -1.51
CA PRO A 389 -13.18 -12.35 -1.45
C PRO A 389 -14.44 -13.10 -1.88
N GLN A 390 -15.52 -12.94 -1.13
CA GLN A 390 -16.82 -13.34 -1.64
C GLN A 390 -17.29 -12.14 -2.45
N VAL A 391 -17.53 -12.37 -3.74
CA VAL A 391 -18.09 -11.39 -4.66
C VAL A 391 -19.23 -12.08 -5.37
N GLU A 392 -20.46 -11.65 -5.07
CA GLU A 392 -21.65 -12.25 -5.66
C GLU A 392 -21.75 -11.92 -7.15
N TYR A 393 -21.52 -10.65 -7.51
CA TYR A 393 -21.55 -10.16 -8.88
C TYR A 393 -20.36 -9.26 -9.17
N TRP A 394 -19.66 -9.53 -10.26
CA TRP A 394 -18.69 -8.61 -10.83
C TRP A 394 -19.39 -7.74 -11.87
N PHE A 395 -19.58 -6.46 -11.57
CA PHE A 395 -20.37 -5.58 -12.44
C PHE A 395 -19.74 -5.41 -13.83
N GLU A 396 -18.42 -5.50 -13.95
CA GLU A 396 -17.70 -5.52 -15.23
C GLU A 396 -18.20 -6.64 -16.16
N ASP A 397 -18.40 -7.83 -15.61
CA ASP A 397 -18.79 -9.03 -16.35
C ASP A 397 -20.26 -8.92 -16.83
N GLU A 398 -21.10 -8.26 -16.01
CA GLU A 398 -22.49 -7.96 -16.39
C GLU A 398 -22.58 -6.80 -17.38
N LEU A 399 -21.71 -5.78 -17.30
CA LEU A 399 -21.64 -4.69 -18.28
C LEU A 399 -21.31 -5.20 -19.69
N GLU A 400 -20.44 -6.20 -19.83
CA GLU A 400 -20.19 -6.81 -21.13
C GLU A 400 -21.43 -7.50 -21.70
N ARG A 401 -22.25 -8.12 -20.86
CA ARG A 401 -23.55 -8.69 -21.26
C ARG A 401 -24.54 -7.60 -21.63
N ILE A 402 -24.61 -6.54 -20.81
CA ILE A 402 -25.52 -5.41 -21.02
C ILE A 402 -25.16 -4.64 -22.28
N GLY A 403 -23.87 -4.38 -22.53
CA GLY A 403 -23.39 -3.66 -23.71
C GLY A 403 -23.78 -4.36 -25.01
N LYS A 404 -23.71 -5.70 -25.06
CA LYS A 404 -24.16 -6.51 -26.20
C LYS A 404 -25.67 -6.42 -26.44
N LEU A 405 -26.48 -6.19 -25.40
CA LEU A 405 -27.93 -5.97 -25.54
C LEU A 405 -28.29 -4.49 -25.80
N ALA A 406 -27.49 -3.56 -25.27
CA ALA A 406 -27.69 -2.12 -25.37
C ALA A 406 -27.51 -1.59 -26.80
N GLU A 407 -26.75 -2.28 -27.67
CA GLU A 407 -26.74 -2.00 -29.12
C GLU A 407 -28.15 -1.95 -29.73
N SER A 408 -29.14 -2.66 -29.15
CA SER A 408 -30.55 -2.60 -29.58
C SER A 408 -31.37 -1.45 -28.95
N ILE A 409 -30.87 -0.85 -27.86
CA ILE A 409 -31.57 0.16 -27.06
C ILE A 409 -31.16 1.58 -27.45
N VAL A 410 -29.91 1.81 -27.90
CA VAL A 410 -29.42 3.17 -28.19
C VAL A 410 -30.21 3.88 -29.30
N GLY A 411 -30.89 3.16 -30.19
CA GLY A 411 -31.83 3.78 -31.14
C GLY A 411 -33.00 4.54 -30.48
N ARG A 412 -33.28 4.33 -29.18
CA ARG A 412 -34.35 5.00 -28.42
C ARG A 412 -33.88 6.20 -27.59
N LEU A 413 -32.61 6.24 -27.18
CA LEU A 413 -32.05 7.31 -26.34
C LEU A 413 -31.69 8.59 -27.12
N THR A 414 -31.30 8.45 -28.41
CA THR A 414 -30.82 9.55 -29.27
C THR A 414 -31.91 10.50 -29.78
N ALA A 415 -33.14 10.41 -29.28
CA ALA A 415 -34.28 11.21 -29.77
C ALA A 415 -34.56 12.51 -28.99
N THR A 416 -33.79 12.82 -27.94
CA THR A 416 -34.17 13.88 -26.99
C THR A 416 -33.08 14.86 -26.53
N ILE A 417 -31.84 14.77 -27.02
CA ILE A 417 -30.72 15.62 -26.56
C ILE A 417 -29.90 16.11 -27.76
N ASP A 418 -29.64 17.42 -27.84
CA ASP A 418 -29.00 18.11 -28.99
C ASP A 418 -27.45 18.09 -28.96
N ALA A 419 -26.80 17.39 -28.01
CA ALA A 419 -25.35 17.32 -27.89
C ALA A 419 -24.86 15.95 -27.34
N PRO A 420 -23.70 15.45 -27.78
CA PRO A 420 -23.16 14.17 -27.33
C PRO A 420 -22.85 14.20 -25.83
N VAL A 421 -23.44 13.28 -25.07
CA VAL A 421 -23.30 13.28 -23.61
C VAL A 421 -22.28 12.27 -23.11
N THR A 422 -21.54 12.64 -22.07
CA THR A 422 -20.60 11.77 -21.35
C THR A 422 -20.95 11.74 -19.87
N VAL A 423 -21.16 10.55 -19.31
CA VAL A 423 -21.50 10.34 -17.89
C VAL A 423 -20.57 9.30 -17.28
N GLY A 424 -20.07 9.57 -16.08
CA GLY A 424 -19.34 8.61 -15.28
C GLY A 424 -20.27 7.72 -14.47
N LEU A 425 -19.92 6.45 -14.33
CA LEU A 425 -20.57 5.48 -13.46
C LEU A 425 -19.57 4.97 -12.43
N ASP A 426 -19.80 5.27 -11.15
CA ASP A 426 -18.98 4.83 -10.01
C ASP A 426 -19.81 3.86 -9.15
N ILE A 427 -19.62 2.56 -9.36
CA ILE A 427 -20.23 1.51 -8.54
C ILE A 427 -19.29 1.22 -7.38
N LYS A 428 -19.68 1.65 -6.18
CA LYS A 428 -18.91 1.46 -4.95
C LYS A 428 -19.21 0.11 -4.34
N GLY A 429 -18.33 -0.41 -3.49
CA GLY A 429 -18.60 -1.67 -2.81
C GLY A 429 -18.17 -2.90 -3.61
N GLU A 430 -18.51 -4.05 -3.04
CA GLU A 430 -18.17 -5.37 -3.54
C GLU A 430 -18.50 -5.54 -5.03
N GLY A 431 -17.52 -6.01 -5.80
CA GLY A 431 -17.70 -6.28 -7.23
C GLY A 431 -17.90 -5.04 -8.13
N GLY A 432 -17.83 -3.84 -7.54
CA GLY A 432 -18.00 -2.57 -8.24
C GLY A 432 -16.82 -2.17 -9.13
N GLY A 433 -16.83 -0.92 -9.58
CA GLY A 433 -15.84 -0.40 -10.53
C GLY A 433 -16.23 0.97 -11.07
N GLN A 434 -15.46 1.42 -12.06
CA GLN A 434 -15.55 2.76 -12.62
C GLN A 434 -15.58 2.70 -14.14
N TRP A 435 -16.58 3.36 -14.74
CA TRP A 435 -16.76 3.42 -16.18
C TRP A 435 -17.23 4.80 -16.64
N THR A 436 -16.97 5.11 -17.90
CA THR A 436 -17.49 6.26 -18.62
C THR A 436 -18.43 5.75 -19.70
N LEU A 437 -19.65 6.27 -19.73
CA LEU A 437 -20.62 6.07 -20.78
C LEU A 437 -20.55 7.30 -21.68
N ALA A 438 -20.06 7.13 -22.91
CA ALA A 438 -19.94 8.21 -23.88
C ALA A 438 -20.84 7.92 -25.09
N GLU A 439 -21.73 8.86 -25.41
CA GLU A 439 -22.57 8.78 -26.60
C GLU A 439 -21.70 8.88 -27.87
N ILE A 440 -21.99 8.01 -28.83
CA ILE A 440 -21.40 8.03 -30.18
C ILE A 440 -22.52 7.93 -31.22
N ALA A 441 -22.23 8.29 -32.47
CA ALA A 441 -23.22 8.34 -33.55
C ALA A 441 -24.02 7.03 -33.78
N THR A 442 -23.51 5.89 -33.30
CA THR A 442 -24.10 4.56 -33.48
C THR A 442 -24.49 3.87 -32.17
N GLY A 443 -24.38 4.52 -31.01
CA GLY A 443 -24.43 3.78 -29.76
C GLY A 443 -23.93 4.53 -28.51
N ILE A 444 -23.77 3.76 -27.43
CA ILE A 444 -23.07 4.18 -26.21
C ILE A 444 -21.77 3.40 -26.19
N ARG A 445 -20.65 4.11 -26.08
CA ARG A 445 -19.36 3.52 -25.84
C ARG A 445 -19.11 3.47 -24.33
N ILE A 446 -18.83 2.27 -23.82
CA ILE A 446 -18.38 2.07 -22.45
C ILE A 446 -16.85 2.12 -22.45
N VAL A 447 -16.28 2.96 -21.59
CA VAL A 447 -14.83 3.08 -21.41
C VAL A 447 -14.52 2.85 -19.94
N ARG A 448 -13.45 2.08 -19.65
CA ARG A 448 -12.98 1.87 -18.28
C ARG A 448 -12.50 3.19 -17.66
N GLY A 449 -12.83 3.43 -16.39
CA GLY A 449 -12.49 4.65 -15.66
C GLY A 449 -13.53 5.76 -15.79
N LEU A 450 -13.46 6.74 -14.90
CA LEU A 450 -14.36 7.90 -14.84
C LEU A 450 -13.91 9.01 -15.80
N PRO A 451 -14.85 9.81 -16.33
CA PRO A 451 -14.53 10.90 -17.23
C PRO A 451 -13.77 12.03 -16.52
N GLY A 452 -13.12 12.90 -17.30
CA GLY A 452 -12.44 14.09 -16.77
C GLY A 452 -13.38 15.09 -16.09
N GLU A 453 -12.83 16.20 -15.59
CA GLU A 453 -13.62 17.23 -14.91
C GLU A 453 -14.78 17.76 -15.76
N GLY A 454 -15.88 18.13 -15.09
CA GLY A 454 -17.06 18.72 -15.71
C GLY A 454 -18.09 17.71 -16.23
N SER A 455 -17.76 16.42 -16.32
CA SER A 455 -18.74 15.38 -16.64
C SER A 455 -19.49 14.91 -15.39
N PRO A 456 -20.82 14.76 -15.43
CA PRO A 456 -21.58 14.23 -14.30
C PRO A 456 -21.16 12.78 -13.98
N ILE A 457 -21.17 12.43 -12.70
CA ILE A 457 -20.85 11.08 -12.21
C ILE A 457 -22.03 10.55 -11.40
N LEU A 458 -22.60 9.44 -11.85
CA LEU A 458 -23.60 8.67 -11.13
C LEU A 458 -22.88 7.70 -10.19
N THR A 459 -23.09 7.85 -8.89
CA THR A 459 -22.55 6.95 -7.88
C THR A 459 -23.64 6.04 -7.33
N ILE A 460 -23.39 4.73 -7.32
CA ILE A 460 -24.33 3.72 -6.83
C ILE A 460 -23.60 2.77 -5.89
N ASP A 461 -24.28 2.33 -4.82
CA ASP A 461 -23.77 1.26 -3.97
C ASP A 461 -23.98 -0.11 -4.64
N GLY A 462 -22.94 -0.91 -4.74
CA GLY A 462 -22.93 -2.23 -5.37
C GLY A 462 -23.92 -3.20 -4.73
N LYS A 463 -24.26 -3.05 -3.44
CA LYS A 463 -25.32 -3.85 -2.81
C LYS A 463 -26.69 -3.57 -3.42
N HIS A 464 -26.99 -2.32 -3.77
CA HIS A 464 -28.23 -1.99 -4.47
C HIS A 464 -28.24 -2.57 -5.88
N VAL A 465 -27.09 -2.56 -6.56
CA VAL A 465 -26.95 -3.18 -7.89
C VAL A 465 -27.16 -4.69 -7.81
N ALA A 466 -26.53 -5.37 -6.86
CA ALA A 466 -26.71 -6.81 -6.64
C ALA A 466 -28.18 -7.16 -6.36
N GLN A 467 -28.87 -6.42 -5.49
CA GLN A 467 -30.30 -6.62 -5.22
C GLN A 467 -31.20 -6.44 -6.45
N LEU A 468 -30.81 -5.55 -7.37
CA LEU A 468 -31.49 -5.43 -8.66
C LEU A 468 -31.21 -6.68 -9.50
N LEU A 469 -29.94 -7.09 -9.63
CA LEU A 469 -29.50 -8.28 -10.38
C LEU A 469 -30.15 -9.60 -9.90
N ASP A 470 -30.32 -9.78 -8.59
CA ASP A 470 -30.99 -10.93 -8.00
C ASP A 470 -32.46 -11.02 -8.41
N LYS A 471 -33.17 -9.88 -8.37
CA LYS A 471 -34.56 -9.81 -8.83
C LYS A 471 -34.66 -10.20 -10.31
N PHE A 472 -33.66 -9.85 -11.13
CA PHE A 472 -33.63 -10.19 -12.54
C PHE A 472 -33.36 -11.68 -12.80
N SER A 473 -32.47 -12.30 -12.04
CA SER A 473 -32.13 -13.73 -12.19
C SER A 473 -33.31 -14.66 -11.86
N SER A 474 -34.31 -14.16 -11.14
CA SER A 474 -35.52 -14.89 -10.73
C SER A 474 -36.72 -14.78 -11.70
N GLN A 475 -36.61 -13.98 -12.75
CA GLN A 475 -37.64 -13.75 -13.77
C GLN A 475 -37.13 -14.18 -15.16
N ASP A 476 -38.02 -14.29 -16.17
CA ASP A 476 -37.63 -14.60 -17.55
C ASP A 476 -36.54 -13.61 -18.02
N PRO A 477 -35.30 -14.08 -18.33
CA PRO A 477 -34.12 -13.24 -18.49
C PRO A 477 -34.30 -12.10 -19.49
N GLU A 478 -35.06 -12.30 -20.57
CA GLU A 478 -35.28 -11.26 -21.59
C GLU A 478 -36.22 -10.15 -21.09
N SER A 479 -37.28 -10.48 -20.33
CA SER A 479 -38.24 -9.48 -19.82
C SER A 479 -37.68 -8.67 -18.65
N ALA A 480 -36.91 -9.31 -17.78
CA ALA A 480 -36.30 -8.68 -16.61
C ALA A 480 -35.11 -7.80 -16.98
N PHE A 481 -34.35 -8.18 -18.02
CA PHE A 481 -33.32 -7.33 -18.59
C PHE A 481 -33.90 -6.04 -19.17
N GLY A 482 -35.07 -6.11 -19.84
CA GLY A 482 -35.79 -4.92 -20.31
C GLY A 482 -36.08 -3.93 -19.18
N LEU A 483 -36.54 -4.41 -18.02
CA LEU A 483 -36.84 -3.58 -16.84
C LEU A 483 -35.59 -2.98 -16.17
N PHE A 484 -34.48 -3.74 -16.08
CA PHE A 484 -33.20 -3.19 -15.61
C PHE A 484 -32.68 -2.12 -16.55
N ALA A 485 -32.70 -2.42 -17.86
CA ALA A 485 -32.31 -1.47 -18.89
C ALA A 485 -33.18 -0.22 -18.81
N ASP A 486 -34.50 -0.34 -18.65
CA ASP A 486 -35.41 0.81 -18.51
C ASP A 486 -35.14 1.63 -17.23
N GLN A 487 -34.82 0.99 -16.08
CA GLN A 487 -34.47 1.69 -14.84
C GLN A 487 -33.09 2.33 -14.89
N PHE A 488 -32.11 1.63 -15.44
CA PHE A 488 -30.76 2.12 -15.66
C PHE A 488 -30.78 3.26 -16.69
N GLU A 489 -31.56 3.11 -17.77
CA GLU A 489 -31.85 4.12 -18.79
C GLU A 489 -32.62 5.30 -18.20
N SER A 490 -33.61 5.09 -17.34
CA SER A 490 -34.32 6.18 -16.67
C SER A 490 -33.38 6.96 -15.74
N THR A 491 -32.53 6.26 -14.99
CA THR A 491 -31.55 6.87 -14.09
C THR A 491 -30.47 7.62 -14.88
N ILE A 492 -29.98 7.05 -15.97
CA ILE A 492 -29.03 7.69 -16.89
C ILE A 492 -29.70 8.88 -17.58
N SER A 493 -30.88 8.71 -18.17
CA SER A 493 -31.64 9.79 -18.84
C SER A 493 -31.94 10.95 -17.90
N LEU A 494 -32.20 10.68 -16.61
CA LEU A 494 -32.39 11.72 -15.59
C LEU A 494 -31.06 12.39 -15.20
N ALA A 495 -29.93 11.69 -15.31
CA ALA A 495 -28.59 12.25 -15.11
C ALA A 495 -28.06 12.99 -16.36
N LEU A 496 -28.59 12.68 -17.54
CA LEU A 496 -28.26 13.28 -18.83
C LEU A 496 -29.05 14.58 -19.11
N ARG A 497 -30.24 14.74 -18.51
CA ARG A 497 -31.08 15.95 -18.55
C ARG A 497 -30.71 16.90 -17.41
#